data_AF-A0A963JK81-F1
#
_entry.id   AF-A0A963JK81-F1
#
_cell.length_a   1.000
_cell.length_b   1.000
_cell.length_c   1.000
_cell.angle_alpha   90.00
_cell.angle_beta   90.00
_cell.angle_gamma   90.00
#
_symmetry.space_group_name_H-M   'P 1'
#
loop_
_entity.id
_entity.type
_entity.pdbx_description
1 polymer ?
#
loop_
_entity_poly.entity_id
_entity_poly.type
_entity_poly.pdbx_seq_one_letter_code
_entity_poly.pdbx_strand_id
1 'polypeptide(L)'
;MWTDFNGGNEQAMKIAEYQVNDFKLIRNPDSSSFKPADTLPLHSRYIKELMKWLETDLTGPRVAISHHAPVINPHTQFTGSPLTPAFTSLDMLEIIKKYQPALWVYGHTHECDDQMIGSTRIISNQLGYPSYFGGFDCAGFDEQGKLVDI
;
A
#
# COMPACT_ATOMS: atom_id res chain seq x y z
N MET A 1 -6.40 -3.61 -1.65
CA MET A 1 -5.24 -4.52 -1.78
C MET A 1 -4.65 -4.77 -0.40
N TRP A 2 -4.42 -6.03 -0.07
CA TRP A 2 -3.46 -6.50 0.95
C TRP A 2 -2.17 -6.95 0.27
N THR A 3 -1.06 -7.16 0.98
CA THR A 3 0.17 -7.71 0.38
C THR A 3 0.18 -9.24 0.35
N ASP A 4 1.07 -9.79 -0.48
CA ASP A 4 1.41 -11.22 -0.52
C ASP A 4 2.62 -11.56 0.36
N PHE A 5 3.11 -10.60 1.16
CA PHE A 5 4.35 -10.74 1.93
C PHE A 5 5.56 -11.21 1.10
N ASN A 6 5.68 -10.73 -0.15
CA ASN A 6 6.77 -11.11 -1.07
C ASN A 6 6.81 -12.63 -1.27
N GLY A 7 5.72 -13.20 -1.77
CA GLY A 7 5.56 -14.64 -1.99
C GLY A 7 5.38 -15.46 -0.72
N GLY A 8 4.84 -14.88 0.36
CA GLY A 8 4.58 -15.58 1.61
C GLY A 8 5.83 -15.76 2.47
N ASN A 9 6.70 -14.73 2.56
CA ASN A 9 7.89 -14.78 3.40
C ASN A 9 7.52 -15.00 4.88
N GLU A 10 7.81 -16.20 5.40
CA GLU A 10 7.42 -16.62 6.75
C GLU A 10 8.00 -15.73 7.85
N GLN A 11 9.25 -15.26 7.68
CA GLN A 11 9.89 -14.40 8.66
C GLN A 11 9.21 -13.03 8.71
N ALA A 12 8.94 -12.43 7.55
CA ALA A 12 8.22 -11.16 7.46
C ALA A 12 6.82 -11.26 8.05
N MET A 13 6.07 -12.33 7.69
CA MET A 13 4.75 -12.61 8.25
C MET A 13 4.79 -12.73 9.77
N LYS A 14 5.71 -13.54 10.31
CA LYS A 14 5.84 -13.72 11.77
C LYS A 14 6.12 -12.40 12.47
N ILE A 15 7.04 -11.58 11.94
CA ILE A 15 7.37 -10.28 12.53
C ILE A 15 6.16 -9.34 12.44
N ALA A 16 5.48 -9.31 11.30
CA ALA A 16 4.30 -8.46 11.09
C ALA A 16 3.16 -8.82 12.03
N GLU A 17 2.92 -10.11 12.29
CA GLU A 17 1.90 -10.57 13.24
C GLU A 17 2.04 -9.93 14.63
N TYR A 18 3.28 -9.71 15.08
CA TYR A 18 3.56 -9.10 16.38
C TYR A 18 3.71 -7.57 16.34
N GLN A 19 3.94 -6.96 15.17
CA GLN A 19 4.31 -5.55 15.08
C GLN A 19 3.28 -4.67 14.37
N VAL A 20 2.50 -5.21 13.43
CA VAL A 20 1.50 -4.44 12.67
C VAL A 20 0.14 -4.57 13.34
N ASN A 21 -0.54 -3.44 13.54
CA ASN A 21 -1.82 -3.39 14.28
C ASN A 21 -2.95 -4.17 13.59
N ASP A 22 -2.90 -4.28 12.28
CA ASP A 22 -3.84 -5.04 11.46
C ASP A 22 -4.00 -6.46 12.01
N PHE A 23 -2.88 -7.16 12.28
CA PHE A 23 -2.88 -8.54 12.78
C PHE A 23 -3.12 -8.67 14.29
N LYS A 24 -3.20 -7.54 15.01
CA LYS A 24 -3.55 -7.49 16.43
C LYS A 24 -5.03 -7.20 16.66
N LEU A 25 -5.61 -6.35 15.81
CA LEU A 25 -6.92 -5.73 16.04
C LEU A 25 -7.99 -6.27 15.10
N ILE A 26 -7.64 -6.66 13.86
CA ILE A 26 -8.61 -7.15 12.89
C ILE A 26 -9.01 -8.58 13.24
N ARG A 27 -10.31 -8.86 13.10
CA ARG A 27 -10.91 -10.17 13.30
C ARG A 27 -11.51 -10.67 12.00
N ASN A 28 -11.38 -11.97 11.77
CA ASN A 28 -12.12 -12.67 10.73
C ASN A 28 -13.63 -12.70 11.05
N PRO A 29 -14.51 -13.02 10.08
CA PRO A 29 -15.95 -13.12 10.32
C PRO A 29 -16.34 -14.13 11.41
N ASP A 30 -15.52 -15.16 11.63
CA ASP A 30 -15.68 -16.16 12.68
C ASP A 30 -15.09 -15.73 14.04
N SER A 31 -14.69 -14.45 14.16
CA SER A 31 -14.05 -13.84 15.34
C SER A 31 -12.62 -14.32 15.65
N SER A 32 -12.02 -15.18 14.83
CA SER A 32 -10.60 -15.51 14.95
C SER A 32 -9.72 -14.28 14.65
N SER A 33 -8.49 -14.25 15.19
CA SER A 33 -7.53 -13.18 14.84
C SER A 33 -7.18 -13.24 13.35
N PHE A 34 -7.24 -12.11 12.66
CA PHE A 34 -6.74 -12.01 11.28
C PHE A 34 -5.22 -12.16 11.26
N LYS A 35 -4.69 -13.04 10.41
CA LYS A 35 -3.27 -13.38 10.32
C LYS A 35 -2.66 -12.90 9.01
N PRO A 36 -1.33 -12.68 8.96
CA PRO A 36 -0.62 -12.42 7.70
C PRO A 36 -0.91 -13.46 6.61
N ALA A 37 -1.02 -14.74 6.97
CA ALA A 37 -1.36 -15.79 6.02
C ALA A 37 -2.75 -15.61 5.38
N ASP A 38 -3.69 -14.94 6.07
CA ASP A 38 -5.03 -14.64 5.54
C ASP A 38 -4.97 -13.59 4.41
N THR A 39 -3.90 -12.78 4.34
CA THR A 39 -3.75 -11.78 3.28
C THR A 39 -3.39 -12.39 1.93
N LEU A 40 -2.68 -13.52 1.90
CA LEU A 40 -2.20 -14.14 0.68
C LEU A 40 -3.34 -14.45 -0.32
N PRO A 41 -4.41 -15.18 0.05
CA PRO A 41 -5.52 -15.43 -0.87
C PRO A 41 -6.30 -14.16 -1.22
N LEU A 42 -6.36 -13.17 -0.33
CA LEU A 42 -7.02 -11.89 -0.60
C LEU A 42 -6.23 -11.07 -1.63
N HIS A 43 -4.90 -11.07 -1.52
CA HIS A 43 -4.01 -10.45 -2.49
C HIS A 43 -4.14 -11.13 -3.85
N SER A 44 -4.03 -12.46 -3.93
CA SER A 44 -4.17 -13.19 -5.20
C SER A 44 -5.52 -12.92 -5.89
N ARG A 45 -6.62 -12.84 -5.11
CA ARG A 45 -7.93 -12.45 -5.63
C ARG A 45 -7.93 -11.03 -6.17
N TYR A 46 -7.36 -10.08 -5.43
CA TYR A 46 -7.24 -8.70 -5.88
C TYR A 46 -6.47 -8.60 -7.20
N ILE A 47 -5.36 -9.32 -7.36
CA ILE A 47 -4.58 -9.33 -8.61
C ILE A 47 -5.36 -9.88 -9.78
N LYS A 48 -6.09 -10.98 -9.58
CA LYS A 48 -6.94 -11.53 -10.62
C LYS A 48 -7.96 -10.51 -11.14
N GLU A 49 -8.65 -9.81 -10.24
CA GLU A 49 -9.66 -8.81 -10.62
C GLU A 49 -9.02 -7.54 -11.22
N LEU A 50 -7.87 -7.11 -10.67
CA LEU A 50 -7.11 -5.99 -11.20
C LEU A 50 -6.69 -6.25 -12.65
N MET A 51 -6.11 -7.42 -12.92
CA MET A 51 -5.67 -7.82 -14.26
C MET A 51 -6.83 -7.85 -15.24
N LYS A 52 -7.96 -8.46 -14.84
CA LYS A 52 -9.18 -8.47 -15.66
C LYS A 52 -9.66 -7.06 -16.01
N TRP A 53 -9.66 -6.14 -15.04
CA TRP A 53 -10.02 -4.75 -15.27
C TRP A 53 -9.04 -4.03 -16.20
N LEU A 54 -7.73 -4.24 -16.01
CA LEU A 54 -6.68 -3.69 -16.88
C LEU A 54 -6.68 -4.29 -18.30
N GLU A 55 -7.25 -5.47 -18.50
CA GLU A 55 -7.37 -6.09 -19.83
C GLU A 55 -8.70 -5.78 -20.51
N THR A 56 -9.65 -5.16 -19.79
CA THR A 56 -10.92 -4.76 -20.38
C THR A 56 -10.72 -3.59 -21.33
N ASP A 57 -11.28 -3.68 -22.53
CA ASP A 57 -11.25 -2.59 -23.51
C ASP A 57 -12.15 -1.44 -23.04
N LEU A 58 -11.53 -0.47 -22.36
CA LEU A 58 -12.17 0.73 -21.82
C LEU A 58 -11.41 1.94 -22.35
N THR A 59 -12.13 2.96 -22.77
CA THR A 59 -11.54 4.23 -23.21
C THR A 59 -11.21 5.13 -22.02
N GLY A 60 -10.15 5.94 -22.16
CA GLY A 60 -9.76 6.94 -21.17
C GLY A 60 -8.68 6.49 -20.17
N PRO A 61 -8.21 7.43 -19.32
CA PRO A 61 -7.16 7.14 -18.34
C PRO A 61 -7.69 6.21 -17.24
N ARG A 62 -6.82 5.30 -16.80
CA ARG A 62 -7.12 4.39 -15.69
C ARG A 62 -6.49 4.89 -14.41
N VAL A 63 -7.26 4.87 -13.33
CA VAL A 63 -6.82 5.24 -11.99
C VAL A 63 -7.03 4.06 -11.06
N ALA A 64 -5.95 3.61 -10.43
CA ALA A 64 -5.98 2.56 -9.42
C ALA A 64 -5.93 3.17 -8.01
N ILE A 65 -6.69 2.60 -7.08
CA ILE A 65 -6.67 2.99 -5.68
C ILE A 65 -6.53 1.74 -4.82
N SER A 66 -5.56 1.74 -3.91
CA SER A 66 -5.32 0.65 -2.97
C SER A 66 -5.05 1.16 -1.56
N HIS A 67 -5.20 0.31 -0.56
CA HIS A 67 -4.74 0.64 0.79
C HIS A 67 -3.22 0.45 0.88
N HIS A 68 -2.70 -0.75 0.63
CA HIS A 68 -1.26 -1.03 0.64
C HIS A 68 -0.54 -0.43 -0.58
N ALA A 69 0.77 -0.20 -0.44
CA ALA A 69 1.60 0.39 -1.46
C ALA A 69 1.87 -0.59 -2.61
N PRO A 70 1.74 -0.18 -3.88
CA PRO A 70 2.03 -1.03 -5.03
C PRO A 70 3.51 -1.04 -5.42
N VAL A 71 4.32 -0.17 -4.83
CA VAL A 71 5.77 -0.11 -5.04
C VAL A 71 6.45 0.38 -3.76
N ILE A 72 7.77 0.21 -3.68
CA ILE A 72 8.55 0.76 -2.57
C ILE A 72 8.63 2.28 -2.75
N ASN A 73 8.26 3.02 -1.71
CA ASN A 73 8.55 4.45 -1.63
C ASN A 73 10.07 4.64 -1.48
N PRO A 74 10.75 5.40 -2.37
CA PRO A 74 12.20 5.61 -2.30
C PRO A 74 12.66 6.31 -1.01
N HIS A 75 11.76 6.96 -0.29
CA HIS A 75 12.00 7.67 0.97
C HIS A 75 11.48 6.92 2.19
N THR A 76 11.10 5.64 2.05
CA THR A 76 10.50 4.91 3.16
C THR A 76 11.47 4.70 4.32
N GLN A 77 10.97 4.91 5.55
CA GLN A 77 11.67 4.56 6.78
C GLN A 77 11.85 3.05 6.95
N PHE A 78 11.07 2.25 6.21
CA PHE A 78 11.16 0.79 6.22
C PHE A 78 12.25 0.24 5.29
N THR A 79 13.16 1.07 4.78
CA THR A 79 14.25 0.63 3.90
C THR A 79 15.12 -0.42 4.59
N GLY A 80 15.20 -1.62 4.01
CA GLY A 80 15.95 -2.75 4.59
C GLY A 80 15.26 -3.45 5.76
N SER A 81 14.03 -3.04 6.12
CA SER A 81 13.28 -3.66 7.20
C SER A 81 12.71 -5.02 6.78
N PRO A 82 12.70 -6.03 7.66
CA PRO A 82 11.97 -7.27 7.40
C PRO A 82 10.44 -7.05 7.33
N LEU A 83 9.95 -5.88 7.73
CA LEU A 83 8.54 -5.50 7.62
C LEU A 83 8.15 -4.89 6.28
N THR A 84 9.08 -4.57 5.38
CA THR A 84 8.73 -4.00 4.06
C THR A 84 7.62 -4.78 3.34
N PRO A 85 7.62 -6.13 3.33
CA PRO A 85 6.55 -6.91 2.67
C PRO A 85 5.18 -6.81 3.35
N ALA A 86 5.09 -6.27 4.57
CA ALA A 86 3.82 -6.00 5.23
C ALA A 86 3.13 -4.74 4.67
N PHE A 87 3.90 -3.80 4.10
CA PHE A 87 3.39 -2.51 3.64
C PHE A 87 3.31 -2.42 2.10
N THR A 88 4.21 -3.12 1.41
CA THR A 88 4.41 -3.00 -0.04
C THR A 88 4.25 -4.35 -0.75
N SER A 89 3.52 -4.35 -1.87
CA SER A 89 3.42 -5.47 -2.81
C SER A 89 4.41 -5.31 -3.96
N LEU A 90 5.51 -6.07 -3.96
CA LEU A 90 6.59 -5.92 -4.95
C LEU A 90 6.25 -6.49 -6.32
N ASP A 91 5.34 -7.47 -6.36
CA ASP A 91 4.86 -8.10 -7.58
C ASP A 91 4.04 -7.14 -8.47
N MET A 92 3.58 -6.01 -7.92
CA MET A 92 2.82 -5.00 -8.65
C MET A 92 3.67 -4.20 -9.63
N LEU A 93 4.98 -4.15 -9.44
CA LEU A 93 5.88 -3.38 -10.29
C LEU A 93 5.77 -3.79 -11.77
N GLU A 94 5.71 -5.10 -12.03
CA GLU A 94 5.61 -5.62 -13.39
C GLU A 94 4.24 -5.39 -14.01
N ILE A 95 3.16 -5.42 -13.20
CA ILE A 95 1.81 -5.07 -13.64
C ILE A 95 1.75 -3.59 -14.01
N ILE A 96 2.32 -2.71 -13.18
CA ILE A 96 2.38 -1.28 -13.45
C ILE A 96 3.16 -1.02 -14.75
N LYS A 97 4.34 -1.61 -14.92
CA LYS A 97 5.15 -1.47 -16.15
C LYS A 97 4.42 -1.96 -17.40
N LYS A 98 3.63 -3.02 -17.28
CA LYS A 98 2.89 -3.60 -18.42
C LYS A 98 1.68 -2.76 -18.83
N TYR A 99 0.82 -2.39 -17.88
CA TYR A 99 -0.47 -1.76 -18.18
C TYR A 99 -0.49 -0.25 -18.03
N GLN A 100 0.50 0.32 -17.33
CA GLN A 100 0.75 1.75 -17.22
C GLN A 100 -0.52 2.58 -16.92
N PRO A 101 -1.28 2.29 -15.84
CA PRO A 101 -2.40 3.15 -15.44
C PRO A 101 -1.91 4.59 -15.25
N ALA A 102 -2.75 5.58 -15.52
CA ALA A 102 -2.32 6.99 -15.48
C ALA A 102 -1.93 7.43 -14.05
N LEU A 103 -2.65 6.92 -13.05
CA LEU A 103 -2.44 7.25 -11.64
C LEU A 103 -2.68 6.02 -10.76
N TRP A 104 -1.85 5.86 -9.72
CA TRP A 104 -2.10 4.93 -8.63
C TRP A 104 -2.00 5.67 -7.29
N VAL A 105 -3.10 5.70 -6.54
CA VAL A 105 -3.16 6.29 -5.20
C VAL A 105 -3.13 5.19 -4.14
N TYR A 106 -2.30 5.35 -3.12
CA TYR A 106 -2.20 4.37 -2.03
C TYR A 106 -2.08 5.01 -0.65
N GLY A 107 -2.21 4.19 0.40
CA GLY A 107 -2.06 4.58 1.81
C GLY A 107 -1.25 3.58 2.63
N HIS A 108 -1.72 3.30 3.85
CA HIS A 108 -1.18 2.33 4.81
C HIS A 108 0.24 2.63 5.37
N THR A 109 1.16 3.16 4.55
CA THR A 109 2.56 3.43 4.94
C THR A 109 2.71 4.61 5.89
N HIS A 110 1.71 5.49 5.98
CA HIS A 110 1.78 6.76 6.71
C HIS A 110 2.88 7.70 6.17
N GLU A 111 3.27 7.52 4.91
CA GLU A 111 4.36 8.26 4.27
C GLU A 111 3.84 8.97 3.02
N CYS A 112 4.49 10.08 2.69
CA CYS A 112 4.29 10.77 1.42
C CYS A 112 5.07 10.11 0.30
N ASP A 113 4.46 10.07 -0.88
CA ASP A 113 5.07 9.55 -2.09
C ASP A 113 4.54 10.31 -3.32
N ASP A 114 5.43 10.59 -4.26
CA ASP A 114 5.13 11.11 -5.58
C ASP A 114 6.24 10.66 -6.53
N GLN A 115 6.05 9.48 -7.13
CA GLN A 115 7.04 8.86 -8.00
C GLN A 115 6.43 8.42 -9.33
N MET A 116 7.29 8.26 -10.33
CA MET A 116 6.92 7.81 -11.67
C MET A 116 7.50 6.41 -11.94
N ILE A 117 6.64 5.48 -12.38
CA ILE A 117 7.05 4.17 -12.91
C ILE A 117 6.57 4.08 -14.35
N GLY A 118 7.49 4.33 -15.29
CA GLY A 118 7.11 4.57 -16.70
C GLY A 118 6.23 5.82 -16.80
N SER A 119 5.02 5.69 -17.34
CA SER A 119 4.01 6.75 -17.43
C SER A 119 2.99 6.75 -16.28
N THR A 120 3.07 5.78 -15.34
CA THR A 120 2.20 5.77 -14.15
C THR A 120 2.76 6.71 -13.08
N ARG A 121 1.95 7.69 -12.67
CA ARG A 121 2.22 8.45 -11.44
C ARG A 121 1.70 7.69 -10.24
N ILE A 122 2.52 7.57 -9.19
CA ILE A 122 2.17 6.88 -7.95
C ILE A 122 2.21 7.92 -6.84
N ILE A 123 1.09 8.10 -6.13
CA ILE A 123 0.93 9.14 -5.12
C ILE A 123 0.45 8.55 -3.80
N SER A 124 1.02 9.05 -2.70
CA SER A 124 0.44 8.95 -1.37
C SER A 124 0.55 10.31 -0.68
N ASN A 125 -0.58 10.79 -0.13
CA ASN A 125 -0.63 11.99 0.70
C ASN A 125 -1.37 11.68 2.00
N GLN A 126 -0.74 10.88 2.85
CA GLN A 126 -1.32 10.44 4.11
C GLN A 126 -0.99 11.43 5.21
N LEU A 127 -1.90 11.62 6.17
CA LEU A 127 -1.62 12.48 7.32
C LEU A 127 -0.32 12.08 8.05
N GLY A 128 0.03 10.79 8.03
CA GLY A 128 1.19 10.29 8.75
C GLY A 128 0.99 10.28 10.26
N TYR A 129 2.08 10.13 11.01
CA TYR A 129 2.07 10.34 12.45
C TYR A 129 2.52 11.77 12.78
N PRO A 130 2.02 12.38 13.87
CA PRO A 130 2.55 13.66 14.31
C PRO A 130 4.04 13.55 14.61
N SER A 131 4.83 14.47 14.07
CA SER A 131 6.25 14.54 14.40
C SER A 131 6.44 14.94 15.87
N TYR A 132 7.57 14.58 16.47
CA TYR A 132 7.89 14.96 17.86
C TYR A 132 7.96 16.50 18.06
N PHE A 133 8.14 17.26 16.98
CA PHE A 133 8.24 18.72 16.98
C PHE A 133 6.93 19.41 16.56
N GLY A 134 5.84 18.66 16.39
CA GLY A 134 4.60 19.15 15.77
C GLY A 134 4.65 19.08 14.24
N GLY A 135 3.48 19.08 13.61
CA GLY A 135 3.34 18.91 12.16
C GLY A 135 3.31 17.46 11.68
N PHE A 136 3.08 17.28 10.38
CA PHE A 136 2.87 16.00 9.71
C PHE A 136 3.98 15.76 8.68
N ASP A 137 4.33 14.49 8.45
CA ASP A 137 5.38 14.11 7.49
C ASP A 137 5.01 14.49 6.04
N CYS A 138 3.72 14.58 5.77
CA CYS A 138 3.16 15.04 4.51
C CYS A 138 2.76 16.52 4.53
N ALA A 139 3.02 17.22 3.44
CA ALA A 139 2.58 18.60 3.25
C ALA A 139 1.07 18.69 2.96
N GLY A 140 0.51 19.88 3.16
CA GLY A 140 -0.90 20.14 2.82
C GLY A 140 -1.90 19.74 3.91
N PHE A 141 -1.45 19.58 5.15
CA PHE A 141 -2.33 19.41 6.32
C PHE A 141 -2.17 20.57 7.31
N ASP A 142 -3.28 21.06 7.88
CA ASP A 142 -3.27 22.02 8.98
C ASP A 142 -2.88 21.35 10.30
N GLU A 143 -2.73 22.11 11.40
CA GLU A 143 -2.37 21.57 12.71
C GLU A 143 -3.39 20.57 13.29
N GLN A 144 -4.62 20.55 12.77
CA GLN A 144 -5.67 19.58 13.14
C GLN A 144 -5.71 18.37 12.20
N GLY A 145 -4.79 18.30 11.23
CA GLY A 145 -4.69 17.23 10.25
C GLY A 145 -5.74 17.29 9.13
N LYS A 146 -6.35 18.45 8.89
CA LYS A 146 -7.25 18.65 7.75
C LYS A 146 -6.44 19.10 6.54
N LEU A 147 -6.87 18.66 5.35
CA LEU A 147 -6.29 19.15 4.11
C LEU A 147 -6.48 20.68 4.01
N VAL A 148 -5.39 21.41 3.80
CA VAL A 148 -5.43 22.81 3.41
C VAL A 148 -5.50 22.86 1.89
N ASP A 149 -6.57 23.44 1.34
CA ASP A 149 -6.66 23.67 -0.10
C ASP A 149 -5.43 24.48 -0.55
N ILE A 150 -4.71 23.93 -1.54
CA ILE A 150 -3.55 24.58 -2.19
C ILE A 150 -4.02 25.27 -3.46
#